data_AF-A0A1H9ST27-F1
#
_entry.id   AF-A0A1H9ST27-F1
#
_cell.length_a   1.000
_cell.length_b   1.000
_cell.length_c   1.000
_cell.angle_alpha   90.00
_cell.angle_beta   90.00
_cell.angle_gamma   90.00
#
_symmetry.space_group_name_H-M   'P 1'
#
loop_
_entity.id
_entity.type
_entity.pdbx_description
1 polymer ?
#
loop_
_entity_poly.entity_id
_entity_poly.type
_entity_poly.pdbx_seq_one_letter_code
_entity_poly.pdbx_strand_id
1 'polypeptide(L)'
;MMAKQYKVGDKVRIVRDLYSHLVGRVGVIVEDDGTSNAPYRVKVDNGSLYWKFGNTLELVAEKPSKSARITELESKVAALEAEVQVLTGAKVPHKMSAMSRGFETLAKFKPTPNQQRKAVIERAKKFVAECVVNAKSVIVIHGEGNAQYRQHSNVMTFHVNAKKRTVVALGHALYGGKLRLKAIAKCAPDDVFNADIGKAIALGRALGLDVSEFENALKPTEFIVGQTVESVTNAGNRIVYRNVTKVTADKVHGFDERKGYVCFIHKDAGERYGYPCVNPYITDDTEAKY
;
A
#
# COMPACT_ATOMS: atom_id res chain seq x y z
N MET A 1 22.64 -55.80 6.58
CA MET A 1 22.55 -54.52 5.85
C MET A 1 23.95 -54.18 5.38
N MET A 2 24.16 -53.95 4.09
CA MET A 2 25.48 -53.63 3.54
C MET A 2 26.00 -52.33 4.19
N ALA A 3 27.18 -52.38 4.78
CA ALA A 3 27.84 -51.19 5.32
C ALA A 3 28.11 -50.23 4.15
N LYS A 4 27.57 -49.01 4.20
CA LYS A 4 27.95 -47.95 3.26
C LYS A 4 29.45 -47.72 3.43
N GLN A 5 30.22 -48.01 2.38
CA GLN A 5 31.65 -47.76 2.36
C GLN A 5 31.87 -46.32 1.92
N TYR A 6 32.49 -45.52 2.76
CA TYR A 6 32.83 -44.13 2.46
C TYR A 6 34.27 -44.05 1.98
N LYS A 7 34.61 -43.02 1.21
CA LYS A 7 35.96 -42.78 0.71
C LYS A 7 36.59 -41.59 1.42
N VAL A 8 37.92 -41.61 1.55
CA VAL A 8 38.69 -40.43 1.96
C VAL A 8 38.40 -39.29 0.98
N GLY A 9 37.98 -38.14 1.50
CA GLY A 9 37.49 -36.99 0.75
C GLY A 9 35.97 -36.80 0.77
N ASP A 10 35.18 -37.82 1.18
CA ASP A 10 33.73 -37.69 1.24
C ASP A 10 33.29 -36.71 2.34
N LYS A 11 32.35 -35.82 2.00
CA LYS A 11 31.64 -34.98 2.96
C LYS A 11 30.52 -35.79 3.60
N VAL A 12 30.60 -35.93 4.92
CA VAL A 12 29.65 -36.72 5.71
C VAL A 12 29.06 -35.90 6.85
N ARG A 13 27.81 -36.18 7.18
CA ARG A 13 27.13 -35.67 8.36
C ARG A 13 27.13 -36.75 9.43
N ILE A 14 27.47 -36.39 10.66
CA ILE A 14 27.38 -37.29 11.81
C ILE A 14 25.92 -37.32 12.25
N VAL A 15 25.26 -38.47 12.10
CA VAL A 15 23.82 -38.63 12.38
C VAL A 15 23.57 -39.21 13.76
N ARG A 16 24.55 -39.93 14.31
CA ARG A 16 24.47 -40.57 15.61
C ARG A 16 25.86 -40.64 16.23
N ASP A 17 25.99 -40.32 17.50
CA ASP A 17 27.28 -40.32 18.18
C ASP A 17 27.06 -40.54 19.67
N LEU A 18 28.08 -41.04 20.37
CA LEU A 18 28.08 -41.10 21.84
C LEU A 18 28.11 -39.69 22.44
N TYR A 19 28.68 -38.74 21.71
CA TYR A 19 28.75 -37.33 22.10
C TYR A 19 27.69 -36.50 21.34
N SER A 20 26.63 -36.11 22.04
CA SER A 20 25.47 -35.40 21.44
C SER A 20 25.83 -34.11 20.70
N HIS A 21 26.91 -33.42 21.10
CA HIS A 21 27.34 -32.15 20.49
C HIS A 21 27.96 -32.30 19.08
N LEU A 22 28.27 -33.54 18.66
CA LEU A 22 28.79 -33.85 17.33
C LEU A 22 27.68 -34.27 16.35
N VAL A 23 26.52 -34.69 16.86
CA VAL A 23 25.36 -35.07 16.05
C VAL A 23 24.84 -33.84 15.29
N GLY A 24 24.66 -33.98 13.98
CA GLY A 24 24.25 -32.93 13.04
C GLY A 24 25.41 -32.16 12.41
N ARG A 25 26.64 -32.29 12.91
CA ARG A 25 27.81 -31.64 12.30
C ARG A 25 28.21 -32.31 10.98
N VAL A 26 28.72 -31.50 10.06
CA VAL A 26 29.27 -31.94 8.78
C VAL A 26 30.80 -31.92 8.88
N GLY A 27 31.44 -32.92 8.30
CA GLY A 27 32.89 -33.01 8.23
C GLY A 27 33.34 -33.76 6.98
N VAL A 28 34.65 -33.82 6.78
CA VAL A 28 35.28 -34.52 5.65
C VAL A 28 36.05 -35.72 6.19
N ILE A 29 35.90 -36.88 5.56
CA ILE A 29 36.72 -38.05 5.88
C ILE A 29 38.14 -37.79 5.39
N VAL A 30 39.11 -37.81 6.30
CA VAL A 30 40.52 -37.56 6.01
C VAL A 30 41.36 -38.84 6.03
N GLU A 31 40.85 -39.90 6.63
CA GLU A 31 41.55 -41.17 6.79
C GLU A 31 40.53 -42.31 6.88
N ASP A 32 40.86 -43.45 6.29
CA ASP A 32 40.12 -44.71 6.39
C ASP A 32 41.13 -45.80 6.77
N ASP A 33 40.98 -46.39 7.96
CA ASP A 33 41.88 -47.44 8.44
C ASP A 33 41.50 -48.85 7.95
N GLY A 34 40.34 -49.01 7.31
CA GLY A 34 39.86 -50.23 6.66
C GLY A 34 39.78 -51.50 7.52
N THR A 35 40.11 -51.42 8.81
CA THR A 35 40.36 -52.59 9.67
C THR A 35 39.79 -52.45 11.08
N SER A 36 39.50 -51.22 11.53
CA SER A 36 38.91 -50.99 12.85
C SER A 36 37.38 -50.97 12.82
N ASN A 37 36.78 -51.13 14.01
CA ASN A 37 35.33 -51.04 14.17
C ASN A 37 34.79 -49.63 13.84
N ALA A 38 35.60 -48.57 14.02
CA ALA A 38 35.29 -47.18 13.66
C ALA A 38 36.31 -46.64 12.64
N PRO A 39 36.24 -47.08 11.37
CA PRO A 39 37.37 -46.95 10.46
C PRO A 39 37.53 -45.56 9.84
N TYR A 40 36.55 -44.66 9.98
CA TYR A 40 36.56 -43.37 9.28
C TYR A 40 36.97 -42.23 10.21
N ARG A 41 38.06 -41.54 9.89
CA ARG A 41 38.49 -40.34 10.60
C ARG A 41 37.88 -39.10 9.95
N VAL A 42 36.96 -38.45 10.64
CA VAL A 42 36.22 -37.28 10.17
C VAL A 42 36.80 -36.00 10.77
N LYS A 43 37.18 -35.05 9.92
CA LYS A 43 37.55 -33.68 10.31
C LYS A 43 36.31 -32.78 10.25
N VAL A 44 35.90 -32.27 11.40
CA VAL A 44 34.76 -31.34 11.53
C VAL A 44 35.22 -29.88 11.51
N ASP A 45 34.30 -28.93 11.29
CA ASP A 45 34.58 -27.50 11.02
C ASP A 45 35.48 -26.79 12.04
N ASN A 46 35.52 -27.26 13.30
CA ASN A 46 36.39 -26.69 14.34
C ASN A 46 37.84 -27.23 14.30
N GLY A 47 38.21 -27.99 13.28
CA GLY A 47 39.53 -28.58 13.09
C GLY A 47 39.78 -29.87 13.89
N SER A 48 38.85 -30.29 14.74
CA SER A 48 38.96 -31.53 15.51
C SER A 48 38.75 -32.77 14.63
N LEU A 49 39.43 -33.86 14.99
CA LEU A 49 39.41 -35.14 14.27
C LEU A 49 38.78 -36.22 15.15
N TYR A 50 37.81 -36.95 14.61
CA TYR A 50 37.11 -38.00 15.33
C TYR A 50 37.00 -39.27 14.49
N TRP A 51 37.26 -40.43 15.11
CA TRP A 51 36.98 -41.73 14.51
C TRP A 51 35.50 -42.06 14.62
N LYS A 52 34.91 -42.54 13.53
CA LYS A 52 33.47 -42.78 13.38
C LYS A 52 33.16 -44.10 12.68
N PHE A 53 32.04 -44.67 13.07
CA PHE A 53 31.50 -45.90 12.51
C PHE A 53 30.73 -45.58 11.22
N GLY A 54 30.76 -46.47 10.22
CA GLY A 54 30.02 -46.23 8.97
C GLY A 54 28.51 -46.06 9.16
N ASN A 55 27.92 -46.68 10.19
CA ASN A 55 26.49 -46.53 10.53
C ASN A 55 26.15 -45.22 11.27
N THR A 56 27.16 -44.42 11.63
CA THR A 56 26.99 -43.12 12.31
C THR A 56 27.09 -41.93 11.37
N LEU A 57 27.36 -42.18 10.08
CA LEU A 57 27.62 -41.18 9.06
C LEU A 57 26.56 -41.25 7.96
N GLU A 58 26.29 -40.11 7.33
CA GLU A 58 25.49 -39.97 6.11
C GLU A 58 26.22 -39.10 5.09
N LEU A 59 26.25 -39.52 3.83
CA LEU A 59 26.86 -38.76 2.75
C LEU A 59 26.06 -37.47 2.49
N VAL A 60 26.73 -36.32 2.54
CA VAL A 60 26.11 -35.04 2.21
C VAL A 60 26.38 -34.78 0.73
N ALA A 61 25.33 -34.89 -0.10
CA ALA A 61 25.41 -34.51 -1.50
C ALA A 61 25.91 -33.05 -1.58
N GLU A 62 26.96 -32.82 -2.38
CA GLU A 62 27.52 -31.49 -2.54
C GLU A 62 26.44 -30.55 -3.08
N LYS A 63 26.08 -29.55 -2.26
CA LYS A 63 25.23 -28.45 -2.69
C LYS A 63 25.95 -27.79 -3.87
N PRO A 64 25.33 -27.66 -5.06
CA PRO A 64 26.01 -27.13 -6.24
C PRO A 64 26.59 -25.76 -5.90
N SER A 65 27.85 -25.57 -6.25
CA SER A 65 28.62 -24.36 -5.90
C SER A 65 27.85 -23.11 -6.33
N LYS A 66 28.07 -21.98 -5.64
CA LYS A 66 27.46 -20.71 -6.03
C LYS A 66 27.74 -20.38 -7.50
N SER A 67 28.94 -20.71 -8.01
CA SER A 67 29.30 -20.53 -9.42
C SER A 67 28.47 -21.40 -10.36
N ALA A 68 28.24 -22.68 -10.06
CA ALA A 68 27.41 -23.56 -10.89
C ALA A 68 25.95 -23.07 -10.96
N ARG A 69 25.41 -22.55 -9.85
CA ARG A 69 24.05 -21.96 -9.83
C ARG A 69 23.97 -20.66 -10.62
N ILE A 70 25.02 -19.84 -10.59
CA ILE A 70 25.09 -18.60 -11.38
C ILE A 70 25.11 -18.95 -12.87
N THR A 71 25.94 -19.92 -13.29
CA THR A 71 26.00 -20.35 -14.69
C THR A 71 24.68 -20.95 -15.19
N GLU A 72 23.95 -21.69 -14.35
CA GLU A 72 22.62 -22.21 -14.70
C GLU A 72 21.56 -21.10 -14.78
N LEU A 73 21.65 -20.07 -13.95
CA LEU A 73 20.75 -18.91 -14.02
C LEU A 73 21.05 -18.05 -15.24
N GLU A 74 22.32 -17.84 -15.56
CA GLU A 74 22.76 -17.10 -16.75
C GLU A 74 22.28 -17.79 -18.04
N SER A 75 22.33 -19.12 -18.12
CA SER A 75 21.81 -19.85 -19.29
C SER A 75 20.28 -19.73 -19.43
N LYS A 76 19.54 -19.74 -18.31
CA LYS A 76 18.09 -19.54 -18.31
C LYS A 76 17.70 -18.12 -18.70
N VAL A 77 18.43 -17.11 -18.23
CA VAL A 77 18.20 -15.71 -18.62
C VAL A 77 18.48 -15.53 -20.11
N ALA A 78 19.57 -16.09 -20.63
CA ALA A 78 19.88 -16.04 -22.06
C ALA A 78 18.82 -16.74 -22.94
N ALA A 79 18.29 -17.88 -22.48
CA ALA A 79 17.20 -18.58 -23.18
C ALA A 79 15.89 -17.76 -23.18
N LEU A 80 15.55 -17.13 -22.05
CA LEU A 80 14.38 -16.26 -21.95
C LEU A 80 14.54 -14.99 -22.80
N GLU A 81 15.73 -14.40 -22.83
CA GLU A 81 16.02 -13.24 -23.69
C GLU A 81 15.91 -13.60 -25.17
N ALA A 82 16.36 -14.79 -25.58
CA ALA A 82 16.18 -15.29 -26.94
C ALA A 82 14.69 -15.51 -27.26
N GLU A 83 13.91 -16.07 -26.33
CA GLU A 83 12.46 -16.27 -26.50
C GLU A 83 11.71 -14.93 -26.64
N VAL A 84 12.06 -13.93 -25.80
CA VAL A 84 11.51 -12.57 -25.88
C VAL A 84 11.91 -11.88 -27.19
N GLN A 85 13.13 -12.08 -27.68
CA GLN A 85 13.56 -11.56 -28.99
C GLN A 85 12.84 -12.22 -30.16
N VAL A 86 12.55 -13.52 -30.11
CA VAL A 86 11.72 -14.17 -31.15
C VAL A 86 10.30 -13.61 -31.14
N LEU A 87 9.71 -13.40 -29.95
CA LEU A 87 8.36 -12.85 -29.81
C LEU A 87 8.27 -11.37 -30.21
N THR A 88 9.33 -10.59 -30.02
CA THR A 88 9.37 -9.16 -30.39
C THR A 88 9.90 -8.90 -31.80
N GLY A 89 10.70 -9.81 -32.35
CA GLY A 89 11.28 -9.75 -33.71
C GLY A 89 10.38 -10.34 -34.80
N ALA A 90 9.46 -11.23 -34.44
CA ALA A 90 8.39 -11.66 -35.33
C ALA A 90 7.38 -10.51 -35.52
N LYS A 91 7.63 -9.65 -36.51
CA LYS A 91 6.60 -8.81 -37.11
C LYS A 91 5.49 -9.72 -37.65
N VAL A 92 4.51 -10.02 -36.81
CA VAL A 92 3.26 -10.64 -37.24
C VAL A 92 2.63 -9.69 -38.26
N PRO A 93 2.38 -10.13 -39.50
CA PRO A 93 1.71 -9.29 -40.48
C PRO A 93 0.34 -8.90 -39.93
N HIS A 94 0.13 -7.59 -39.85
CA HIS A 94 -1.07 -6.93 -39.39
C HIS A 94 -2.32 -7.43 -40.15
N LYS A 95 -3.03 -8.40 -39.57
CA LYS A 95 -4.48 -8.32 -39.45
C LYS A 95 -4.77 -8.09 -37.96
N MET A 96 -4.62 -6.83 -37.54
CA MET A 96 -5.05 -6.39 -36.22
C MET A 96 -6.52 -6.77 -36.05
N SER A 97 -6.80 -7.74 -35.18
CA SER A 97 -8.16 -7.92 -34.69
C SER A 97 -8.54 -6.66 -33.92
N ALA A 98 -9.82 -6.27 -33.96
CA ALA A 98 -10.35 -5.09 -33.30
C ALA A 98 -10.04 -5.02 -31.78
N MET A 99 -9.58 -6.13 -31.20
CA MET A 99 -9.26 -6.28 -29.78
C MET A 99 -7.96 -5.56 -29.35
N SER A 100 -6.93 -5.44 -30.22
CA SER A 100 -5.67 -4.76 -29.85
C SER A 100 -5.78 -3.22 -29.87
N ARG A 101 -6.63 -2.66 -30.75
CA ARG A 101 -6.94 -1.20 -30.73
C ARG A 101 -7.66 -0.78 -29.45
N GLY A 102 -8.40 -1.69 -28.82
CA GLY A 102 -9.08 -1.44 -27.54
C GLY A 102 -8.13 -1.25 -26.36
N PHE A 103 -6.97 -1.93 -26.38
CA PHE A 103 -5.99 -1.83 -25.28
C PHE A 103 -5.11 -0.58 -25.35
N GLU A 104 -4.70 -0.16 -26.55
CA GLU A 104 -3.90 1.07 -26.73
C GLU A 104 -4.71 2.34 -26.45
N THR A 105 -6.04 2.30 -26.64
CA THR A 105 -6.94 3.41 -26.31
C THR A 105 -7.22 3.51 -24.80
N LEU A 106 -7.27 2.38 -24.08
CA LEU A 106 -7.39 2.36 -22.61
C LEU A 106 -6.11 2.86 -21.91
N ALA A 107 -4.92 2.57 -22.47
CA ALA A 107 -3.64 3.03 -21.91
C ALA A 107 -3.44 4.56 -21.98
N LYS A 108 -4.20 5.26 -22.84
CA LYS A 108 -4.15 6.74 -22.98
C LYS A 108 -5.28 7.46 -22.25
N PHE A 109 -6.18 6.73 -21.58
CA PHE A 109 -7.26 7.34 -20.82
C PHE A 109 -6.71 7.88 -19.50
N LYS A 110 -6.33 9.17 -19.47
CA LYS A 110 -6.08 9.87 -18.19
C LYS A 110 -7.41 9.89 -17.43
N PRO A 111 -7.49 9.29 -16.23
CA PRO A 111 -8.73 9.29 -15.46
C PRO A 111 -9.16 10.72 -15.18
N THR A 112 -10.47 10.96 -15.23
CA THR A 112 -11.02 12.31 -15.02
C THR A 112 -10.69 12.80 -13.61
N PRO A 113 -10.65 14.12 -13.36
CA PRO A 113 -10.40 14.66 -12.01
C PRO A 113 -11.33 14.05 -10.94
N ASN A 114 -12.59 13.80 -11.30
CA ASN A 114 -13.57 13.14 -10.42
C ASN A 114 -13.20 11.68 -10.11
N GLN A 115 -12.72 10.93 -11.10
CA GLN A 115 -12.26 9.54 -10.89
C GLN A 115 -10.99 9.49 -10.03
N GLN A 116 -10.04 10.39 -10.27
CA GLN A 116 -8.82 10.49 -9.46
C GLN A 116 -9.17 10.89 -8.02
N ARG A 117 -10.08 11.86 -7.84
CA ARG A 117 -10.57 12.28 -6.52
C ARG A 117 -11.29 11.14 -5.80
N LYS A 118 -12.13 10.36 -6.48
CA LYS A 118 -12.74 9.14 -5.93
C LYS A 118 -11.69 8.17 -5.39
N ALA A 119 -10.64 7.90 -6.18
CA ALA A 119 -9.56 7.00 -5.76
C ALA A 119 -8.79 7.52 -4.54
N VAL A 120 -8.58 8.84 -4.42
CA VAL A 120 -7.97 9.45 -3.23
C VAL A 120 -8.88 9.33 -2.01
N ILE A 121 -10.19 9.57 -2.15
CA ILE A 121 -11.16 9.42 -1.05
C ILE A 121 -11.20 7.97 -0.55
N GLU A 122 -11.23 7.00 -1.45
CA GLU A 122 -11.24 5.58 -1.05
C GLU A 122 -9.93 5.15 -0.37
N ARG A 123 -8.78 5.65 -0.84
CA ARG A 123 -7.50 5.45 -0.14
C ARG A 123 -7.49 6.11 1.23
N ALA A 124 -8.03 7.33 1.35
CA ALA A 124 -8.15 8.03 2.63
C ALA A 124 -8.99 7.24 3.64
N LYS A 125 -10.13 6.66 3.22
CA LYS A 125 -10.97 5.81 4.08
C LYS A 125 -10.23 4.57 4.57
N LYS A 126 -9.52 3.87 3.66
CA LYS A 126 -8.71 2.69 4.01
C LYS A 126 -7.59 3.06 4.98
N PHE A 127 -6.85 4.12 4.68
CA PHE A 127 -5.78 4.63 5.53
C PHE A 127 -6.29 4.96 6.95
N VAL A 128 -7.43 5.64 7.08
CA VAL A 128 -8.03 5.93 8.39
C VAL A 128 -8.42 4.64 9.11
N ALA A 129 -9.05 3.68 8.42
CA ALA A 129 -9.44 2.42 9.05
C ALA A 129 -8.22 1.63 9.56
N GLU A 130 -7.18 1.49 8.75
CA GLU A 130 -5.93 0.81 9.11
C GLU A 130 -5.22 1.52 10.27
N CYS A 131 -5.05 2.84 10.19
CA CYS A 131 -4.38 3.61 11.22
C CYS A 131 -5.15 3.62 12.55
N VAL A 132 -6.49 3.62 12.53
CA VAL A 132 -7.31 3.54 13.75
C VAL A 132 -7.18 2.16 14.41
N VAL A 133 -7.12 1.08 13.63
CA VAL A 133 -6.90 -0.28 14.15
C VAL A 133 -5.49 -0.38 14.73
N ASN A 134 -4.48 0.09 14.00
CA ASN A 134 -3.10 0.06 14.42
C ASN A 134 -2.86 0.91 15.67
N ALA A 135 -3.46 2.10 15.76
CA ALA A 135 -3.36 2.96 16.93
C ALA A 135 -3.94 2.32 18.20
N LYS A 136 -4.93 1.41 18.08
CA LYS A 136 -5.49 0.67 19.22
C LYS A 136 -4.65 -0.53 19.63
N SER A 137 -3.72 -0.99 18.78
CA SER A 137 -2.88 -2.15 19.07
C SER A 137 -2.01 -1.92 20.30
N VAL A 138 -1.84 -2.97 21.10
CA VAL A 138 -0.95 -2.97 22.27
C VAL A 138 0.49 -3.32 21.86
N ILE A 139 0.68 -3.80 20.62
CA ILE A 139 1.98 -4.18 20.08
C ILE A 139 2.71 -2.93 19.59
N VAL A 140 3.96 -2.75 20.03
CA VAL A 140 4.84 -1.66 19.59
C VAL A 140 5.04 -1.74 18.09
N ILE A 141 4.64 -0.70 17.38
CA ILE A 141 4.87 -0.58 15.94
C ILE A 141 6.30 -0.02 15.76
N HIS A 142 7.21 -0.82 15.18
CA HIS A 142 8.56 -0.37 14.84
C HIS A 142 8.56 0.30 13.47
N GLY A 143 9.22 1.45 13.34
CA GLY A 143 9.37 2.18 12.07
C GLY A 143 8.72 3.57 12.09
N GLU A 144 7.58 3.72 11.41
CA GLU A 144 6.97 5.00 11.07
C GLU A 144 6.11 5.61 12.19
N GLY A 145 5.96 6.94 12.16
CA GLY A 145 5.16 7.70 13.12
C GLY A 145 5.91 8.16 14.37
N ASN A 146 5.20 8.90 15.22
CA ASN A 146 5.73 9.53 16.42
C ASN A 146 5.87 8.55 17.60
N ALA A 147 6.62 8.93 18.64
CA ALA A 147 6.85 8.07 19.80
C ALA A 147 5.55 7.65 20.52
N GLN A 148 4.55 8.53 20.54
CA GLN A 148 3.26 8.26 21.18
C GLN A 148 2.43 7.22 20.42
N TYR A 149 2.53 7.18 19.09
CA TYR A 149 1.91 6.17 18.24
C TYR A 149 2.62 4.81 18.37
N ARG A 150 3.95 4.81 18.41
CA ARG A 150 4.74 3.57 18.45
C ARG A 150 4.68 2.85 19.79
N GLN A 151 4.58 3.58 20.90
CA GLN A 151 4.75 3.03 22.25
C GLN A 151 3.44 2.88 23.03
N HIS A 152 2.31 3.39 22.53
CA HIS A 152 1.07 3.44 23.29
C HIS A 152 -0.16 3.15 22.45
N SER A 153 -1.12 2.46 23.07
CA SER A 153 -2.45 2.27 22.53
C SER A 153 -3.32 3.51 22.76
N ASN A 154 -3.88 4.03 21.67
CA ASN A 154 -4.68 5.24 21.63
C ASN A 154 -6.03 4.96 20.95
N VAL A 155 -7.09 5.53 21.51
CA VAL A 155 -8.42 5.59 20.91
C VAL A 155 -8.57 6.91 20.19
N MET A 156 -8.79 6.84 18.87
CA MET A 156 -8.95 8.01 18.02
C MET A 156 -10.41 8.45 17.95
N THR A 157 -10.65 9.75 18.10
CA THR A 157 -11.93 10.41 17.96
C THR A 157 -11.80 11.56 16.95
N PHE A 158 -12.78 11.69 16.06
CA PHE A 158 -12.77 12.72 15.01
C PHE A 158 -13.90 13.72 15.24
N HIS A 159 -13.57 15.00 15.15
CA HIS A 159 -14.55 16.08 15.14
C HIS A 159 -14.50 16.79 13.79
N VAL A 160 -15.58 16.67 13.02
CA VAL A 160 -15.71 17.28 11.69
C VAL A 160 -16.56 18.54 11.81
N ASN A 161 -16.02 19.68 11.38
CA ASN A 161 -16.76 20.93 11.28
C ASN A 161 -16.75 21.41 9.82
N ALA A 162 -17.76 21.00 9.06
CA ALA A 162 -17.90 21.35 7.65
C ALA A 162 -18.00 22.87 7.42
N LYS A 163 -18.74 23.59 8.29
CA LYS A 163 -18.88 25.06 8.21
C LYS A 163 -17.53 25.79 8.32
N LYS A 164 -16.64 25.32 9.19
CA LYS A 164 -15.28 25.85 9.35
C LYS A 164 -14.25 25.12 8.48
N ARG A 165 -14.68 24.16 7.67
CA ARG A 165 -13.83 23.34 6.78
C ARG A 165 -12.64 22.71 7.51
N THR A 166 -12.88 22.26 8.75
CA THR A 166 -11.85 21.81 9.67
C THR A 166 -12.20 20.43 10.21
N VAL A 167 -11.22 19.54 10.25
CA VAL A 167 -11.30 18.23 10.89
C VAL A 167 -10.25 18.16 11.98
N VAL A 168 -10.66 17.74 13.18
CA VAL A 168 -9.77 17.55 14.33
C VAL A 168 -9.71 16.07 14.66
N ALA A 169 -8.51 15.52 14.77
CA ALA A 169 -8.25 14.18 15.28
C ALA A 169 -7.71 14.28 16.71
N LEU A 170 -8.34 13.58 17.64
CA LEU A 170 -7.94 13.47 19.05
C LEU A 170 -7.63 12.01 19.37
N GLY A 171 -6.43 11.73 19.87
CA GLY A 171 -6.05 10.41 20.38
C GLY A 171 -5.97 10.44 21.89
N HIS A 172 -6.88 9.72 22.53
CA HIS A 172 -6.88 9.50 23.98
C HIS A 172 -6.18 8.19 24.29
N ALA A 173 -5.46 8.13 25.41
CA ALA A 173 -4.87 6.88 25.88
C ALA A 173 -5.98 5.86 26.15
N LEU A 174 -5.76 4.60 25.76
CA LEU A 174 -6.74 3.52 26.00
C LEU A 174 -7.08 3.39 27.49
N TYR A 175 -6.07 3.52 28.35
CA TYR A 175 -6.22 3.51 29.80
C TYR A 175 -6.09 4.92 30.37
N GLY A 176 -7.11 5.35 31.13
CA GLY A 176 -7.13 6.64 31.83
C GLY A 176 -7.60 7.85 31.00
N GLY A 177 -7.93 7.68 29.72
CA GLY A 177 -8.62 8.70 28.91
C GLY A 177 -7.85 10.00 28.69
N LYS A 178 -6.57 10.07 29.05
CA LYS A 178 -5.75 11.28 28.89
C LYS A 178 -5.52 11.56 27.41
N LEU A 179 -5.76 12.79 26.97
CA LEU A 179 -5.43 13.23 25.62
C LEU A 179 -3.91 13.22 25.41
N ARG A 180 -3.44 12.48 24.39
CA ARG A 180 -2.02 12.35 24.07
C ARG A 180 -1.69 12.89 22.68
N LEU A 181 -2.61 12.75 21.75
CA LEU A 181 -2.42 13.12 20.35
C LEU A 181 -3.51 14.10 19.94
N LYS A 182 -3.12 15.15 19.24
CA LYS A 182 -4.05 16.11 18.68
C LYS A 182 -3.45 16.66 17.40
N ALA A 183 -4.23 16.64 16.32
CA ALA A 183 -3.88 17.37 15.12
C ALA A 183 -5.14 17.88 14.40
N ILE A 184 -4.91 18.83 13.52
CA ILE A 184 -5.95 19.56 12.81
C ILE A 184 -5.62 19.56 11.32
N ALA A 185 -6.61 19.21 10.52
CA ALA A 185 -6.63 19.44 9.09
C ALA A 185 -7.60 20.57 8.79
N LYS A 186 -7.12 21.63 8.13
CA LYS A 186 -7.93 22.76 7.68
C LYS A 186 -7.82 22.85 6.17
N CYS A 187 -8.95 22.81 5.48
CA CYS A 187 -9.00 22.92 4.03
C CYS A 187 -8.93 24.39 3.61
N ALA A 188 -8.20 24.69 2.54
CA ALA A 188 -8.03 26.05 2.04
C ALA A 188 -9.35 26.61 1.49
N PRO A 189 -9.65 27.91 1.62
CA PRO A 189 -10.93 28.49 1.18
C PRO A 189 -11.25 28.29 -0.31
N ASP A 190 -10.23 28.16 -1.15
CA ASP A 190 -10.32 27.98 -2.58
C ASP A 190 -10.41 26.51 -3.02
N ASP A 191 -10.18 25.56 -2.10
CA ASP A 191 -10.20 24.12 -2.38
C ASP A 191 -11.60 23.51 -2.17
N VAL A 192 -11.77 22.19 -2.33
CA VAL A 192 -13.02 21.48 -2.06
C VAL A 192 -12.89 20.62 -0.80
N PHE A 193 -13.73 20.90 0.20
CA PHE A 193 -13.72 20.19 1.46
C PHE A 193 -14.25 18.77 1.32
N ASN A 194 -13.53 17.80 1.90
CA ASN A 194 -13.98 16.43 2.07
C ASN A 194 -13.68 15.94 3.48
N ALA A 195 -14.68 15.42 4.19
CA ALA A 195 -14.48 14.97 5.57
C ALA A 195 -13.52 13.79 5.68
N ASP A 196 -13.51 12.84 4.74
CA ASP A 196 -12.68 11.63 4.84
C ASP A 196 -11.22 11.92 4.51
N ILE A 197 -10.94 12.75 3.50
CA ILE A 197 -9.60 13.29 3.23
C ILE A 197 -9.11 14.08 4.45
N GLY A 198 -9.96 14.95 5.01
CA GLY A 198 -9.64 15.72 6.21
C GLY A 198 -9.32 14.84 7.42
N LYS A 199 -10.06 13.73 7.63
CA LYS A 199 -9.76 12.74 8.68
C LYS A 199 -8.42 12.08 8.45
N ALA A 200 -8.10 11.67 7.22
CA ALA A 200 -6.81 11.06 6.89
C ALA A 200 -5.64 12.01 7.17
N ILE A 201 -5.71 13.26 6.72
CA ILE A 201 -4.68 14.27 6.97
C ILE A 201 -4.55 14.56 8.47
N ALA A 202 -5.67 14.76 9.18
CA ALA A 202 -5.64 15.03 10.61
C ALA A 202 -5.06 13.84 11.39
N LEU A 203 -5.42 12.61 11.02
CA LEU A 203 -4.89 11.40 11.65
C LEU A 203 -3.41 11.21 11.36
N GLY A 204 -2.99 11.29 10.11
CA GLY A 204 -1.59 11.13 9.73
C GLY A 204 -0.70 12.17 10.42
N ARG A 205 -1.12 13.43 10.48
CA ARG A 205 -0.42 14.48 11.25
C ARG A 205 -0.39 14.19 12.76
N ALA A 206 -1.48 13.67 13.34
CA ALA A 206 -1.51 13.29 14.76
C ALA A 206 -0.58 12.12 15.06
N LEU A 207 -0.44 11.18 14.11
CA LEU A 207 0.41 10.00 14.23
C LEU A 207 1.86 10.25 13.78
N GLY A 208 2.15 11.35 13.10
CA GLY A 208 3.46 11.63 12.51
C GLY A 208 3.76 10.81 11.25
N LEU A 209 2.72 10.42 10.50
CA LEU A 209 2.82 9.71 9.21
C LEU A 209 2.82 10.72 8.06
N ASP A 210 3.35 10.32 6.90
CA ASP A 210 3.27 11.15 5.70
C ASP A 210 1.82 11.24 5.19
N VAL A 211 1.40 12.45 4.85
CA VAL A 211 0.06 12.79 4.36
C VAL A 211 0.08 13.50 3.01
N SER A 212 1.27 13.62 2.39
CA SER A 212 1.50 14.34 1.14
C SER A 212 0.57 13.89 0.00
N GLU A 213 0.19 12.61 -0.03
CA GLU A 213 -0.76 12.03 -0.99
C GLU A 213 -2.16 12.66 -0.90
N PHE A 214 -2.61 13.03 0.31
CA PHE A 214 -3.96 13.53 0.57
C PHE A 214 -4.04 15.06 0.48
N GLU A 215 -2.92 15.76 0.68
CA GLU A 215 -2.87 17.24 0.64
C GLU A 215 -3.05 17.79 -0.78
N ASN A 216 -2.64 17.03 -1.80
CA ASN A 216 -2.68 17.44 -3.22
C ASN A 216 -3.86 16.81 -3.99
N ALA A 217 -4.99 16.58 -3.31
CA ALA A 217 -6.18 16.02 -3.94
C ALA A 217 -6.73 16.98 -5.03
N LEU A 218 -7.00 16.45 -6.22
CA LEU A 218 -7.50 17.26 -7.33
C LEU A 218 -8.92 17.77 -7.06
N LYS A 219 -9.21 18.99 -7.56
CA LYS A 219 -10.54 19.60 -7.48
C LYS A 219 -11.49 18.90 -8.46
N PRO A 220 -12.72 18.53 -8.05
CA PRO A 220 -13.71 17.95 -8.95
C PRO A 220 -14.14 19.00 -9.98
N THR A 221 -14.24 18.59 -11.24
CA THR A 221 -14.62 19.48 -12.35
C THR A 221 -16.09 19.35 -12.73
N GLU A 222 -16.67 18.17 -12.53
CA GLU A 222 -18.07 17.90 -12.91
C GLU A 222 -18.93 17.80 -11.66
N PHE A 223 -20.13 18.39 -11.74
CA PHE A 223 -21.14 18.32 -10.70
C PHE A 223 -21.75 16.92 -10.63
N ILE A 224 -21.77 16.36 -9.43
CA ILE A 224 -22.42 15.08 -9.13
C ILE A 224 -23.38 15.21 -7.95
N VAL A 225 -24.29 14.24 -7.83
CA VAL A 225 -25.28 14.17 -6.76
C VAL A 225 -24.58 14.03 -5.41
N GLY A 226 -25.05 14.77 -4.41
CA GLY A 226 -24.52 14.80 -3.04
C GLY A 226 -23.46 15.87 -2.78
N GLN A 227 -23.01 16.61 -3.80
CA GLN A 227 -22.13 17.76 -3.59
C GLN A 227 -22.88 18.95 -2.97
N THR A 228 -22.13 19.83 -2.31
CA THR A 228 -22.56 21.19 -1.96
C THR A 228 -21.93 22.18 -2.92
N VAL A 229 -22.78 23.04 -3.48
CA VAL A 229 -22.41 23.99 -4.53
C VAL A 229 -22.72 25.40 -4.04
N GLU A 230 -21.81 26.33 -4.26
CA GLU A 230 -21.98 27.74 -3.91
C GLU A 230 -21.98 28.60 -5.17
N SER A 231 -22.81 29.64 -5.19
CA SER A 231 -22.79 30.71 -6.18
C SER A 231 -23.06 32.04 -5.51
N VAL A 232 -22.58 33.13 -6.10
CA VAL A 232 -22.84 34.50 -5.66
C VAL A 232 -23.86 35.11 -6.61
N THR A 233 -24.88 35.80 -6.08
CA THR A 233 -25.90 36.47 -6.91
C THR A 233 -25.49 37.86 -7.36
N ASN A 234 -26.32 38.44 -8.22
CA ASN A 234 -26.26 39.84 -8.64
C ASN A 234 -26.29 40.88 -7.50
N ALA A 235 -26.67 40.50 -6.28
CA ALA A 235 -26.65 41.37 -5.10
C ALA A 235 -25.47 41.09 -4.15
N GLY A 236 -24.49 40.27 -4.56
CA GLY A 236 -23.37 39.84 -3.72
C GLY A 236 -23.73 38.77 -2.68
N ASN A 237 -24.95 38.23 -2.73
CA ASN A 237 -25.42 37.27 -1.74
C ASN A 237 -24.97 35.85 -2.12
N ARG A 238 -24.23 35.18 -1.22
CA ARG A 238 -23.80 33.77 -1.39
C ARG A 238 -24.96 32.79 -1.25
N ILE A 239 -25.41 32.17 -2.33
CA ILE A 239 -26.37 31.06 -2.28
C ILE A 239 -25.60 29.75 -2.17
N VAL A 240 -25.96 28.96 -1.16
CA VAL A 240 -25.40 27.62 -0.94
C VAL A 240 -26.50 26.60 -1.21
N TYR A 241 -26.27 25.76 -2.21
CA TYR A 241 -27.10 24.61 -2.54
C TYR A 241 -26.49 23.38 -1.88
N ARG A 242 -27.10 22.92 -0.79
CA ARG A 242 -26.68 21.68 -0.13
C ARG A 242 -27.34 20.47 -0.75
N ASN A 243 -26.64 19.34 -0.67
CA ASN A 243 -27.12 18.03 -1.06
C ASN A 243 -27.74 18.06 -2.46
N VAL A 244 -26.91 18.33 -3.47
CA VAL A 244 -27.34 18.31 -4.88
C VAL A 244 -28.09 17.01 -5.14
N THR A 245 -29.36 17.11 -5.52
CA THR A 245 -30.25 15.95 -5.68
C THR A 245 -30.30 15.47 -7.12
N LYS A 246 -30.12 16.38 -8.08
CA LYS A 246 -30.18 16.09 -9.51
C LYS A 246 -29.27 17.04 -10.29
N VAL A 247 -28.55 16.51 -11.27
CA VAL A 247 -27.75 17.29 -12.21
C VAL A 247 -28.29 17.00 -13.61
N THR A 248 -28.59 18.04 -14.38
CA THR A 248 -28.93 17.95 -15.81
C THR A 248 -27.77 18.51 -16.63
N ALA A 249 -27.90 18.54 -17.96
CA ALA A 249 -26.86 19.05 -18.86
C ALA A 249 -26.45 20.49 -18.48
N ASP A 250 -27.42 21.35 -18.17
CA ASP A 250 -27.24 22.78 -17.97
C ASP A 250 -27.60 23.27 -16.55
N LYS A 251 -28.23 22.44 -15.71
CA LYS A 251 -28.66 22.82 -14.36
C LYS A 251 -28.17 21.88 -13.27
N VAL A 252 -28.01 22.44 -12.07
CA VAL A 252 -27.73 21.72 -10.82
C VAL A 252 -28.89 22.00 -9.87
N HIS A 253 -29.55 20.94 -9.39
CA HIS A 253 -30.65 21.02 -8.44
C HIS A 253 -30.18 20.67 -7.04
N GLY A 254 -30.47 21.51 -6.05
CA GLY A 254 -30.07 21.30 -4.67
C GLY A 254 -30.97 22.06 -3.69
N PHE A 255 -30.87 21.73 -2.42
CA PHE A 255 -31.64 22.38 -1.37
C PHE A 255 -31.05 23.76 -1.06
N ASP A 256 -31.86 24.81 -1.21
CA ASP A 256 -31.48 26.18 -0.83
C ASP A 256 -32.01 26.47 0.57
N GLU A 257 -31.09 26.59 1.54
CA GLU A 257 -31.44 26.85 2.94
C GLU A 257 -32.21 28.16 3.14
N ARG A 258 -32.00 29.17 2.28
CA ARG A 258 -32.70 30.46 2.40
C ARG A 258 -34.16 30.36 2.01
N LYS A 259 -34.44 29.51 1.02
CA LYS A 259 -35.77 29.35 0.45
C LYS A 259 -36.56 28.22 1.11
N GLY A 260 -35.87 27.27 1.74
CA GLY A 260 -36.48 26.12 2.41
C GLY A 260 -37.00 25.04 1.46
N TYR A 261 -36.63 25.08 0.18
CA TYR A 261 -37.03 24.09 -0.83
C TYR A 261 -35.92 23.86 -1.86
N VAL A 262 -36.08 22.79 -2.65
CA VAL A 262 -35.15 22.43 -3.72
C VAL A 262 -35.27 23.42 -4.87
N CYS A 263 -34.18 24.10 -5.18
CA CYS A 263 -34.05 25.02 -6.30
C CYS A 263 -33.06 24.48 -7.33
N PHE A 264 -32.92 25.17 -8.46
CA PHE A 264 -31.87 24.91 -9.43
C PHE A 264 -31.01 26.14 -9.67
N ILE A 265 -29.79 25.91 -10.14
CA ILE A 265 -28.88 26.92 -10.68
C ILE A 265 -28.32 26.46 -12.02
N HIS A 266 -28.11 27.41 -12.92
CA HIS A 266 -27.44 27.16 -14.19
C HIS A 266 -25.93 27.01 -13.99
N LYS A 267 -25.29 26.07 -14.71
CA LYS A 267 -23.83 25.88 -14.63
C LYS A 267 -23.06 27.08 -15.18
N ASP A 268 -23.67 27.79 -16.12
CA ASP A 268 -23.26 29.02 -16.80
C ASP A 268 -23.99 30.25 -16.23
N ALA A 269 -24.29 30.24 -14.93
CA ALA A 269 -25.05 31.32 -14.27
C ALA A 269 -24.46 32.72 -14.50
N GLY A 270 -23.13 32.85 -14.56
CA GLY A 270 -22.48 34.14 -14.81
C GLY A 270 -22.69 34.68 -16.22
N GLU A 271 -22.79 33.79 -17.21
CA GLU A 271 -23.09 34.19 -18.60
C GLU A 271 -24.57 34.51 -18.77
N ARG A 272 -25.46 33.73 -18.15
CA ARG A 272 -26.92 33.90 -18.32
C ARG A 272 -27.50 35.08 -17.56
N TYR A 273 -27.06 35.27 -16.31
CA TYR A 273 -27.64 36.27 -15.41
C TYR A 273 -26.84 37.57 -15.37
N GLY A 274 -25.66 37.59 -16.01
CA GLY A 274 -24.73 38.72 -16.01
C GLY A 274 -24.06 38.94 -14.66
N TYR A 275 -23.26 39.99 -14.57
CA TYR A 275 -22.56 40.35 -13.33
C TYR A 275 -23.52 40.97 -12.29
N PRO A 276 -23.36 40.74 -10.98
CA PRO A 276 -22.35 39.89 -10.29
C PRO A 276 -22.75 38.43 -9.98
N CYS A 277 -23.59 37.79 -10.79
CA CYS A 277 -23.76 36.34 -10.71
C CYS A 277 -22.49 35.63 -11.17
N VAL A 278 -21.99 34.67 -10.39
CA VAL A 278 -20.83 33.84 -10.78
C VAL A 278 -21.27 32.41 -11.06
N ASN A 279 -20.52 31.72 -11.93
CA ASN A 279 -20.74 30.30 -12.16
C ASN A 279 -20.64 29.53 -10.84
N PRO A 280 -21.55 28.59 -10.58
CA PRO A 280 -21.49 27.76 -9.39
C PRO A 280 -20.16 27.02 -9.32
N TYR A 281 -19.65 26.82 -8.11
CA TYR A 281 -18.47 26.00 -7.84
C TYR A 281 -18.72 25.07 -6.65
N ILE A 282 -18.00 23.97 -6.62
CA ILE A 282 -18.14 22.93 -5.58
C ILE A 282 -17.36 23.37 -4.35
N THR A 283 -17.97 23.28 -3.17
CA THR A 283 -17.33 23.67 -1.90
C THR A 283 -17.14 22.51 -0.93
N ASP A 284 -18.04 21.53 -0.98
CA ASP A 284 -18.01 20.33 -0.16
C ASP A 284 -18.46 19.14 -1.00
N ASP A 285 -17.70 18.06 -1.01
CA ASP A 285 -18.01 16.82 -1.73
C ASP A 285 -18.05 15.60 -0.80
N THR A 286 -18.26 15.82 0.50
CA THR A 286 -18.31 14.76 1.51
C THR A 286 -19.41 13.74 1.24
N GLU A 287 -20.61 14.19 0.82
CA GLU A 287 -21.75 13.32 0.52
C GLU A 287 -21.83 12.95 -0.98
N ALA A 288 -20.81 13.30 -1.76
CA ALA A 288 -20.82 13.12 -3.20
C ALA A 288 -20.76 11.64 -3.61
N LYS A 289 -21.63 11.26 -4.56
CA LYS A 289 -21.74 9.89 -5.08
C LYS A 289 -20.94 9.73 -6.36
N TYR A 290 -19.62 9.61 -6.20
CA TYR A 290 -18.68 9.32 -7.29
C TYR A 290 -18.84 7.92 -7.88
#